data_AF-A0A9D7MYN9-F1
#
_entry.id   AF-A0A9D7MYN9-F1
#
_cell.length_a   1.000
_cell.length_b   1.000
_cell.length_c   1.000
_cell.angle_alpha   90.00
_cell.angle_beta   90.00
_cell.angle_gamma   90.00
#
_symmetry.space_group_name_H-M   'P 1'
#
loop_
_entity.id
_entity.type
_entity.pdbx_description
1 polymer ?
#
loop_
_entity_poly.entity_id
_entity_poly.type
_entity_poly.pdbx_seq_one_letter_code
_entity_poly.pdbx_strand_id
1 'polypeptide(L)' 'MKEFCSQCGERLQKTVRDVTMTNRNYSATVKGVAGLFCDNCHEIEFDETTDSGKRIAAAY' A
#
# COMPACT_ATOMS: atom_id res chain seq x y z
N MET A 1 9.49 -11.17 7.71
CA MET A 1 9.33 -9.95 6.87
C MET A 1 9.31 -10.41 5.43
N LYS A 2 8.27 -10.09 4.65
CA LYS A 2 8.24 -10.38 3.22
C LYS A 2 9.14 -9.39 2.50
N GLU A 3 10.15 -9.90 1.83
CA GLU A 3 11.11 -9.08 1.06
C GLU A 3 10.74 -9.01 -0.43
N PHE A 4 9.83 -9.87 -0.88
CA PHE A 4 9.44 -10.01 -2.28
C PHE A 4 7.92 -9.94 -2.43
N CYS A 5 7.51 -9.30 -3.53
CA CYS A 5 6.13 -9.11 -3.93
C CYS A 5 5.50 -10.45 -4.28
N SER A 6 4.28 -10.69 -3.79
CA SER A 6 3.59 -11.96 -4.01
C SER A 6 3.05 -12.08 -5.43
N GLN A 7 2.75 -10.95 -6.09
CA GLN A 7 2.27 -10.91 -7.46
C GLN A 7 3.37 -11.11 -8.51
N CYS A 8 4.52 -10.46 -8.35
CA CYS A 8 5.53 -10.42 -9.42
C CYS A 8 6.93 -10.89 -9.00
N GLY A 9 7.15 -11.24 -7.73
CA GLY A 9 8.44 -11.75 -7.23
C GLY A 9 9.55 -10.69 -7.11
N GLU A 10 9.27 -9.42 -7.45
CA GLU A 10 10.21 -8.31 -7.31
C GLU A 10 10.40 -7.88 -5.85
N ARG A 11 11.51 -7.21 -5.55
CA ARG A 11 11.81 -6.76 -4.18
C ARG A 11 10.85 -5.66 -3.74
N LEU A 12 10.27 -5.83 -2.55
CA LEU A 12 9.44 -4.81 -1.91
C LEU A 12 10.31 -3.73 -1.28
N GLN A 13 9.93 -2.47 -1.51
CA GLN A 13 10.58 -1.31 -0.92
C GLN A 13 9.75 -0.79 0.26
N LYS A 14 10.35 -0.75 1.45
CA LYS A 14 9.70 -0.12 2.60
C LYS A 14 9.80 1.40 2.45
N THR A 15 8.67 2.04 2.17
CA THR A 15 8.61 3.49 1.97
C THR A 15 7.28 4.06 2.43
N VAL A 16 7.15 5.38 2.40
CA VAL A 16 5.92 6.12 2.70
C VAL A 16 5.49 6.85 1.46
N ARG A 17 4.29 6.56 0.95
CA ARG A 17 3.72 7.19 -0.25
C ARG A 17 2.28 7.61 0.00
N ASP A 18 1.79 8.52 -0.82
CA ASP A 18 0.36 8.84 -0.86
C ASP A 18 -0.34 7.82 -1.78
N VAL A 19 -1.41 7.21 -1.29
CA VAL A 19 -2.17 6.19 -2.05
C VAL A 19 -3.51 6.77 -2.42
N THR A 20 -3.77 6.87 -3.72
CA THR A 20 -5.08 7.26 -4.23
C THR A 20 -5.91 6.02 -4.48
N MET A 21 -7.03 5.92 -3.76
CA MET A 21 -8.02 4.87 -3.93
C MET A 21 -9.19 5.44 -4.72
N THR A 22 -9.59 4.73 -5.77
CA THR A 22 -10.72 5.10 -6.61
C THR A 22 -11.75 3.99 -6.56
N ASN A 23 -12.96 4.29 -6.09
CA ASN A 23 -14.09 3.36 -6.12
C ASN A 23 -15.29 4.05 -6.80
N ARG A 24 -15.67 3.55 -7.98
CA ARG A 24 -16.81 3.98 -8.85
C ARG A 24 -16.97 5.50 -8.99
N ASN A 25 -17.50 6.20 -7.99
CA ASN A 25 -17.75 7.65 -7.98
C ASN A 25 -16.96 8.43 -6.92
N TYR A 26 -16.08 7.78 -6.16
CA TYR A 26 -15.32 8.40 -5.07
C TYR A 26 -13.83 8.12 -5.23
N SER A 27 -13.04 9.19 -5.21
CA SER A 27 -11.58 9.13 -5.18
C SER A 27 -11.09 9.76 -3.89
N ALA A 28 -10.37 9.00 -3.07
CA ALA A 28 -9.74 9.51 -1.86
C ALA A 28 -8.24 9.23 -1.90
N THR A 29 -7.45 10.26 -1.59
CA THR A 29 -6.01 10.11 -1.42
C THR A 29 -5.69 10.01 0.07
N VAL A 30 -5.22 8.84 0.48
CA VAL A 30 -4.69 8.61 1.83
C VAL A 30 -3.23 9.03 1.83
N LYS A 31 -2.94 10.13 2.53
CA LYS A 31 -1.57 10.66 2.62
C LYS A 31 -0.73 9.95 3.67
N GLY A 32 0.54 9.75 3.37
CA GLY A 32 1.52 9.21 4.31
C GLY A 32 1.26 7.75 4.68
N VAL A 33 0.98 6.92 3.68
CA VAL A 33 0.83 5.46 3.84
C VAL A 33 2.21 4.85 3.89
N ALA A 34 2.64 4.45 5.08
CA ALA A 34 3.80 3.58 5.25
C ALA A 34 3.43 2.16 4.84
N GLY A 35 4.31 1.47 4.11
CA GLY A 35 4.08 0.10 3.67
C GLY A 35 5.25 -0.46 2.86
N LEU A 36 5.10 -1.70 2.42
CA LEU A 36 5.99 -2.35 1.47
C LEU A 36 5.40 -2.17 0.07
N PHE A 37 6.06 -1.37 -0.77
CA PHE A 37 5.59 -1.05 -2.11
C PHE A 37 6.41 -1.83 -3.13
N CYS A 38 5.72 -2.42 -4.11
CA CYS A 38 6.34 -2.96 -5.31
C CYS A 38 6.29 -1.92 -6.43
N ASP A 39 7.44 -1.50 -6.95
CA ASP A 39 7.49 -0.54 -8.07
C ASP A 39 7.11 -1.15 -9.42
N ASN A 40 7.07 -2.48 -9.53
CA ASN A 40 6.76 -3.16 -10.79
C ASN A 40 5.24 -3.32 -11.01
N CYS A 41 4.53 -3.92 -10.04
CA CYS A 41 3.09 -4.18 -10.18
C CYS A 41 2.20 -3.27 -9.32
N HIS A 42 2.79 -2.30 -8.61
CA HIS A 42 2.09 -1.40 -7.70
C HIS A 42 1.36 -2.12 -6.54
N GLU A 43 1.76 -3.36 -6.23
CA GLU A 43 1.30 -4.06 -5.04
C GLU A 43 1.78 -3.32 -3.78
N ILE A 44 0.88 -3.20 -2.82
CA ILE A 44 1.18 -2.64 -1.51
C ILE A 44 0.88 -3.72 -0.49
N GLU A 45 1.91 -4.16 0.22
CA GLU A 45 1.75 -5.02 1.38
C GLU A 45 1.81 -4.18 2.66
N PHE A 46 0.77 -4.30 3.47
CA PHE A 46 0.71 -3.71 4.80
C PHE A 46 1.13 -4.77 5.81
N ASP A 47 2.19 -4.52 6.56
CA ASP A 47 2.49 -5.36 7.72
C ASP A 47 1.57 -4.99 8.90
N GLU A 48 1.36 -5.92 9.83
CA GLU A 48 0.51 -5.73 11.01
C GLU A 48 1.02 -4.64 11.98
N THR A 49 2.26 -4.17 11.79
CA THR A 49 2.88 -3.09 12.57
C THR A 49 2.66 -1.73 11.95
N THR A 50 2.13 -1.67 10.72
CA THR A 50 1.95 -0.43 9.99
C THR A 50 0.48 -0.01 10.03
N ASP A 51 0.20 0.98 10.89
CA ASP A 51 -1.13 1.58 11.14
C ASP A 51 -1.89 1.99 9.86
N SER A 52 -1.15 2.17 8.76
CA SER A 52 -1.67 2.45 7.42
C SER A 52 -2.76 1.48 6.92
N GLY A 53 -2.70 0.19 7.28
CA GLY A 53 -3.74 -0.78 6.89
C GLY A 53 -5.11 -0.40 7.43
N LYS A 54 -5.17 0.14 8.66
CA LYS A 54 -6.42 0.66 9.26
C LYS A 54 -6.87 1.96 8.60
N ARG A 55 -5.93 2.83 8.23
CA ARG A 55 -6.24 4.11 7.55
C ARG A 55 -6.81 3.90 6.15
N ILE A 56 -6.32 2.89 5.44
CA ILE A 56 -6.87 2.48 4.14
C ILE A 56 -8.22 1.78 4.28
N ALA A 57 -8.37 0.88 5.26
CA ALA A 57 -9.66 0.24 5.55
C ALA A 57 -10.73 1.25 5.98
N ALA A 58 -10.36 2.30 6.70
CA ALA A 58 -11.28 3.37 7.11
C ALA A 58 -11.60 4.37 5.99
N ALA A 59 -10.82 4.40 4.91
CA ALA A 59 -11.08 5.22 3.73
C ALA A 59 -11.98 4.52 2.69
N TYR A 60 -12.30 3.23 2.92
CA TYR A 60 -13.17 2.41 2.08
C TYR A 60 -14.60 2.35 2.63
#